data_AF-A0ABD5SF42-F1
#
_entry.id   AF-A0ABD5SF42-F1
#
_cell.length_a   1.000
_cell.length_b   1.000
_cell.length_c   1.000
_cell.angle_alpha   90.00
_cell.angle_beta   90.00
_cell.angle_gamma   90.00
#
_symmetry.space_group_name_H-M   'P 1'
#
loop_
_entity.id
_entity.type
_entity.pdbx_description
1 polymer ?
#
loop_
_entity_poly.entity_id
_entity_poly.type
_entity_poly.pdbx_seq_one_letter_code
_entity_poly.pdbx_strand_id
1 'polypeptide(L)'
;MIASAFEVVLALVATYGVVVLLCVFVLEGALIGKLIPTRTLFVATVLAVGTDLVAFLPVVVAAVVGATLGQVLLFVSVRRFGVDPTESRVVPVTTDRVDDAGDWLDRWGLPAVAVS
;
A
#
# COMPACT_ATOMS: atom_id res chain seq x y z
N MET A 1 18.46 -31.62 8.78
CA MET A 1 18.44 -30.68 7.64
C MET A 1 17.26 -29.70 7.68
N ILE A 2 16.01 -30.13 7.92
CA ILE A 2 14.86 -29.20 7.96
C ILE A 2 14.93 -28.25 9.17
N ALA A 3 15.32 -28.76 10.35
CA ALA A 3 15.48 -27.93 11.55
C ALA A 3 16.49 -26.78 11.37
N SER A 4 17.65 -27.06 10.76
CA SER A 4 18.66 -26.04 10.46
C SER A 4 18.19 -25.02 9.42
N ALA A 5 17.40 -25.44 8.44
CA ALA A 5 16.81 -24.50 7.47
C ALA A 5 15.80 -23.56 8.14
N PHE A 6 14.99 -24.08 9.06
CA PHE A 6 14.01 -23.27 9.80
C PHE A 6 14.68 -22.22 10.68
N GLU A 7 15.74 -22.58 11.40
CA GLU A 7 16.52 -21.62 12.21
C GLU A 7 17.13 -20.51 11.36
N VAL A 8 17.67 -20.83 10.18
CA VAL A 8 18.20 -19.84 9.24
C VAL A 8 17.10 -18.90 8.74
N VAL A 9 15.92 -19.43 8.41
CA VAL A 9 14.78 -18.60 7.99
C VAL A 9 14.34 -17.66 9.11
N LEU A 10 14.22 -18.16 10.35
CA LEU A 10 13.87 -17.32 11.49
C LEU A 10 14.91 -16.23 11.74
N ALA A 11 16.21 -16.55 11.64
CA ALA A 11 17.27 -15.58 11.77
C ALA A 11 17.20 -14.48 10.69
N LEU A 12 16.91 -14.86 9.44
CA LEU A 12 16.70 -13.92 8.35
C LEU A 12 15.47 -13.03 8.57
N VAL A 13 14.35 -13.61 9.01
CA VAL A 13 13.12 -12.84 9.30
C VAL A 13 13.35 -11.88 10.47
N ALA A 14 14.03 -12.32 11.53
CA ALA A 14 14.35 -11.46 12.67
C ALA A 14 15.27 -10.31 12.28
N THR A 15 16.21 -10.53 11.34
CA THR A 15 17.18 -9.51 10.92
C THR A 15 16.63 -8.57 9.86
N TYR A 16 15.89 -9.09 8.88
CA TYR A 16 15.50 -8.36 7.67
C TYR A 16 13.99 -8.18 7.50
N GLY A 17 13.15 -8.77 8.36
CA GLY A 17 11.69 -8.77 8.20
C GLY A 17 11.11 -7.37 8.06
N VAL A 18 11.54 -6.43 8.89
CA VAL A 18 11.07 -5.02 8.83
C VAL A 18 11.49 -4.34 7.53
N VAL A 19 12.72 -4.59 7.06
CA VAL A 19 13.22 -4.02 5.79
C VAL A 19 12.45 -4.60 4.60
N VAL A 20 12.18 -5.90 4.61
CA VAL A 20 11.36 -6.56 3.58
C VAL A 20 9.94 -6.01 3.59
N LEU A 21 9.33 -5.86 4.78
CA LEU A 21 8.00 -5.26 4.92
C LEU A 21 7.96 -3.83 4.37
N LEU A 22 8.97 -3.00 4.69
CA LEU A 22 9.10 -1.66 4.12
C LEU A 22 9.07 -1.70 2.58
N CYS A 23 9.89 -2.55 1.96
CA CYS A 23 9.93 -2.71 0.50
C CYS A 23 8.56 -3.15 -0.06
N VAL A 24 7.89 -4.10 0.60
CA VAL A 24 6.56 -4.57 0.19
C VAL A 24 5.55 -3.41 0.24
N PHE A 25 5.55 -2.62 1.32
CA PHE A 25 4.65 -1.46 1.45
C PHE A 25 4.99 -0.32 0.49
N VAL A 26 6.26 -0.12 0.12
CA VAL A 26 6.64 0.80 -0.97
C VAL A 26 6.04 0.35 -2.30
N LEU A 27 6.12 -0.95 -2.63
CA LEU A 27 5.54 -1.48 -3.85
C LEU A 27 4.01 -1.42 -3.85
N GLU A 28 3.38 -1.69 -2.71
CA GLU A 28 1.93 -1.53 -2.52
C GLU A 28 1.52 -0.07 -2.69
N GLY A 29 2.21 0.86 -2.03
CA GLY A 29 1.99 2.30 -2.17
C GLY A 29 2.20 2.79 -3.59
N ALA A 30 3.13 2.21 -4.34
CA ALA A 30 3.34 2.50 -5.76
C ALA A 30 2.34 1.78 -6.69
N LEU A 31 1.35 1.06 -6.16
CA LEU A 31 0.36 0.27 -6.90
C LEU A 31 0.97 -0.83 -7.82
N ILE A 32 2.25 -1.17 -7.64
CA ILE A 32 2.97 -2.19 -8.42
C ILE A 32 2.70 -3.60 -7.86
N GLY A 33 2.25 -3.70 -6.61
CA GLY A 33 2.19 -4.95 -5.84
C GLY A 33 0.81 -5.61 -5.67
N LYS A 34 -0.20 -5.36 -6.51
CA LYS A 34 -1.59 -5.89 -6.36
C LYS A 34 -1.74 -7.43 -6.23
N LEU A 35 -0.65 -8.20 -6.37
CA LEU A 35 -0.62 -9.66 -6.20
C LEU A 35 -0.24 -10.12 -4.79
N ILE A 36 0.31 -9.26 -3.95
CA ILE A 36 0.73 -9.64 -2.59
C ILE A 36 -0.46 -9.37 -1.64
N PRO A 37 -0.95 -10.36 -0.87
CA PRO A 37 -2.03 -10.16 0.09
C PRO A 37 -1.49 -9.42 1.33
N THR A 38 -1.17 -8.15 1.20
CA THR A 38 -0.54 -7.28 2.23
C THR A 38 -1.36 -7.24 3.50
N ARG A 39 -2.69 -7.25 3.41
CA ARG A 39 -3.58 -7.37 4.58
C ARG A 39 -3.31 -8.66 5.36
N THR A 40 -3.20 -9.80 4.67
CA THR A 40 -2.94 -11.09 5.31
C THR A 40 -1.54 -11.13 5.91
N LEU A 41 -0.54 -10.60 5.21
CA LEU A 41 0.82 -10.49 5.73
C LEU A 41 0.87 -9.63 6.99
N PHE A 42 0.22 -8.47 6.97
CA PHE A 42 0.15 -7.57 8.12
C PHE A 42 -0.49 -8.25 9.34
N VAL A 43 -1.64 -8.92 9.14
CA VAL A 43 -2.30 -9.70 10.21
C VAL A 43 -1.39 -10.81 10.72
N ALA A 44 -0.70 -11.54 9.84
CA ALA A 44 0.24 -12.58 10.24
C ALA A 44 1.43 -12.02 11.04
N THR A 45 1.96 -10.87 10.66
CA THR A 45 3.02 -10.18 11.40
C THR A 45 2.54 -9.73 12.78
N VAL A 46 1.33 -9.16 12.88
CA VAL A 46 0.72 -8.81 14.17
C VAL A 46 0.61 -10.05 15.07
N LEU A 47 0.09 -11.15 14.54
CA LEU A 47 -0.05 -12.40 15.28
C LEU A 47 1.31 -12.98 15.72
N ALA A 48 2.35 -12.84 14.89
CA ALA A 48 3.70 -13.32 15.21
C ALA A 48 4.40 -12.47 16.27
N VAL A 49 4.19 -11.15 16.27
CA VAL A 49 4.75 -10.23 17.28
C VAL A 49 4.02 -10.34 18.63
N GLY A 50 2.74 -10.71 18.60
CA GLY A 50 1.95 -10.92 19.81
C GLY A 50 1.42 -9.62 20.42
N THR A 51 1.32 -9.55 21.75
CA THR A 51 0.72 -8.42 22.49
C THR A 51 1.70 -7.31 22.86
N ASP A 52 2.98 -7.44 22.51
CA ASP A 52 3.97 -6.40 22.78
C ASP A 52 3.86 -5.27 21.75
N LEU A 53 3.25 -4.18 22.19
CA LEU A 53 3.03 -2.97 21.39
C LEU A 53 4.37 -2.33 20.95
N VAL A 54 5.41 -2.43 21.78
CA VAL A 54 6.72 -1.84 21.50
C VAL A 54 7.42 -2.63 20.40
N ALA A 55 7.35 -3.96 20.45
CA ALA A 55 7.88 -4.84 19.40
C ALA A 55 7.14 -4.67 18.06
N PHE A 56 5.88 -4.23 18.08
CA PHE A 56 5.09 -4.00 16.86
C PHE A 56 5.35 -2.64 16.20
N LEU A 57 5.85 -1.65 16.95
CA LEU A 57 6.05 -0.29 16.46
C LEU A 57 6.90 -0.21 15.16
N PRO A 58 8.02 -0.94 15.01
CA PRO A 58 8.81 -0.91 13.78
C PRO A 58 8.02 -1.38 12.54
N VAL A 59 7.12 -2.34 12.70
CA VAL A 59 6.27 -2.85 11.62
C VAL A 59 5.28 -1.78 11.17
N VAL A 60 4.64 -1.08 12.12
CA VAL A 60 3.72 0.03 11.81
C VAL A 60 4.45 1.15 11.10
N VAL A 61 5.61 1.56 11.63
CA VAL A 61 6.43 2.61 11.03
C VAL A 61 6.85 2.23 9.62
N ALA A 62 7.33 1.00 9.41
CA ALA A 62 7.68 0.51 8.07
C ALA A 62 6.48 0.51 7.12
N ALA A 63 5.30 0.13 7.59
CA ALA A 63 4.09 0.12 6.78
C ALA A 63 3.68 1.54 6.34
N VAL A 64 3.60 2.47 7.30
CA VAL A 64 3.19 3.86 7.03
C VAL A 64 4.20 4.57 6.14
N VAL A 65 5.50 4.49 6.50
CA VAL A 65 6.57 5.14 5.73
C VAL A 65 6.69 4.53 4.36
N GLY A 66 6.63 3.19 4.25
CA GLY A 66 6.71 2.48 2.98
C GLY A 66 5.57 2.87 2.04
N ALA A 67 4.32 2.78 2.50
CA ALA A 67 3.16 3.15 1.70
C ALA A 67 3.23 4.62 1.25
N THR A 68 3.63 5.52 2.15
CA THR A 68 3.79 6.95 1.85
C THR A 68 4.86 7.18 0.77
N LEU A 69 6.03 6.56 0.92
CA LEU A 69 7.10 6.65 -0.07
C LEU A 69 6.67 6.07 -1.42
N GLY A 70 5.99 4.93 -1.43
CA GLY A 70 5.44 4.33 -2.64
C GLY A 70 4.49 5.25 -3.39
N GLN A 71 3.56 5.89 -2.66
CA GLN A 71 2.61 6.85 -3.23
C GLN A 71 3.31 8.11 -3.76
N VAL A 72 4.29 8.66 -3.01
CA VAL A 72 5.09 9.80 -3.45
C VAL A 72 5.89 9.44 -4.70
N LEU A 73 6.52 8.27 -4.74
CA LEU A 73 7.27 7.80 -5.92
C LEU A 73 6.36 7.64 -7.13
N LEU A 74 5.15 7.08 -6.96
CA LEU A 74 4.17 6.98 -8.03
C LEU A 74 3.80 8.37 -8.55
N PHE A 75 3.42 9.29 -7.66
CA PHE A 75 3.00 10.63 -8.03
C PHE A 75 4.10 11.40 -8.76
N VAL A 76 5.32 11.39 -8.20
CA VAL A 76 6.49 12.04 -8.81
C VAL A 76 6.83 11.41 -10.16
N SER A 77 6.74 10.09 -10.29
CA SER A 77 7.01 9.40 -11.56
C SER A 77 5.99 9.80 -12.62
N VAL A 78 4.70 9.75 -12.31
CA VAL A 78 3.62 10.18 -13.21
C VAL A 78 3.84 11.62 -13.66
N ARG A 79 4.11 12.53 -12.71
CA ARG A 79 4.37 13.96 -13.02
C ARG A 79 5.64 14.16 -13.84
N ARG A 80 6.71 13.41 -13.56
CA ARG A 80 8.02 13.59 -14.21
C ARG A 80 8.06 13.01 -15.63
N PHE A 81 7.41 11.86 -15.84
CA PHE A 81 7.40 11.19 -17.14
C PHE A 81 6.25 11.67 -18.03
N GLY A 82 5.37 12.55 -17.54
CA GLY A 82 4.22 13.03 -18.29
C GLY A 82 3.28 11.91 -18.70
N VAL A 83 3.27 10.81 -17.95
CA VAL A 83 2.36 9.69 -18.20
C VAL A 83 0.98 10.19 -17.82
N ASP A 84 0.13 10.41 -18.82
CA ASP A 84 -1.26 10.72 -18.57
C ASP A 84 -2.04 9.40 -18.43
N PRO A 85 -2.49 9.02 -17.21
CA PRO A 85 -3.29 7.81 -17.04
C PRO A 85 -4.63 7.88 -17.78
N THR A 86 -5.12 9.07 -18.14
CA THR A 86 -6.36 9.25 -18.91
C THR A 86 -6.20 8.90 -20.39
N GLU A 87 -4.97 8.95 -20.93
CA GLU A 87 -4.64 8.46 -22.29
C GLU A 87 -4.57 6.92 -22.36
N SER A 88 -4.69 6.23 -21.23
CA SER A 88 -4.70 4.77 -21.20
C SER A 88 -5.92 4.21 -21.93
N ARG A 89 -5.67 3.40 -22.98
CA ARG A 89 -6.72 2.64 -23.68
C ARG A 89 -7.48 1.65 -22.79
N VAL A 90 -6.95 1.33 -21.61
CA VAL A 90 -7.54 0.37 -20.66
C VAL A 90 -8.66 1.02 -19.84
N VAL A 91 -8.56 2.32 -19.56
CA VAL A 91 -9.57 3.08 -18.82
C VAL A 91 -9.80 4.40 -19.57
N PRO A 92 -10.61 4.40 -20.65
CA PRO A 92 -10.91 5.62 -21.39
C PRO A 92 -11.71 6.57 -20.49
N VAL A 93 -11.02 7.60 -20.00
CA VAL A 93 -11.63 8.72 -19.28
C VAL A 93 -11.99 9.76 -20.33
N THR A 94 -13.26 9.81 -20.73
CA THR A 94 -13.80 10.91 -21.54
C THR A 94 -14.12 12.09 -20.63
N THR A 95 -13.95 13.32 -21.13
CA THR A 95 -14.28 14.56 -20.40
C THR A 95 -15.71 14.54 -19.85
N ASP A 96 -16.66 14.05 -20.64
CA ASP A 96 -18.06 13.93 -20.25
C ASP A 96 -18.27 13.07 -18.99
N ARG A 97 -17.46 12.01 -18.81
CA ARG A 97 -17.54 11.15 -17.62
C ARG A 97 -17.02 11.83 -16.35
N VAL A 98 -16.08 12.76 -16.50
CA VAL A 98 -15.51 13.50 -15.36
C VAL A 98 -16.50 14.57 -14.91
N ASP A 99 -17.14 15.25 -15.86
CA ASP A 99 -18.18 16.24 -15.59
C ASP A 99 -19.40 15.58 -14.92
N ASP A 100 -19.86 14.42 -15.42
CA ASP A 100 -20.94 13.65 -14.80
C ASP A 100 -20.63 13.23 -13.35
N ALA A 101 -19.36 12.87 -13.09
CA ALA A 101 -18.91 12.49 -11.75
C ALA A 101 -18.87 13.71 -10.82
N GLY A 102 -18.44 14.87 -11.31
CA GLY A 102 -18.47 16.15 -10.59
C GLY A 102 -19.89 16.54 -10.20
N ASP A 103 -20.82 16.53 -11.15
CA ASP A 103 -22.23 16.85 -10.91
C ASP A 103 -22.89 15.91 -9.91
N TRP A 104 -22.51 14.62 -9.94
CA TRP A 104 -22.99 13.65 -8.95
C TRP A 104 -22.43 13.95 -7.55
N LEU A 105 -21.15 14.32 -7.45
CA LEU A 105 -20.48 14.64 -6.18
C LEU A 105 -20.98 15.95 -5.59
N ASP A 106 -21.27 16.95 -6.41
CA ASP A 106 -21.90 18.20 -5.97
C ASP A 106 -23.32 17.95 -5.46
N ARG A 107 -24.06 17.03 -6.08
CA ARG A 107 -25.42 16.68 -5.65
C ARG A 107 -25.45 15.83 -4.38
N TRP A 108 -24.52 14.91 -4.19
CA TRP A 108 -24.56 13.91 -3.11
C TRP A 108 -23.45 14.04 -2.07
N GLY A 109 -22.45 14.90 -2.27
CA GLY A 109 -21.28 15.03 -1.41
C GLY A 109 -21.63 15.55 -0.01
N LEU A 110 -22.41 16.62 0.09
CA LEU A 110 -22.86 17.17 1.38
C LEU A 110 -23.72 16.17 2.19
N PRO A 111 -24.73 15.51 1.58
CA PRO A 111 -25.46 14.43 2.24
C PRO A 111 -24.57 13.26 2.69
N ALA A 112 -23.61 12.83 1.87
CA ALA A 112 -22.74 11.70 2.18
C ALA A 112 -21.82 11.98 3.37
N VAL A 113 -21.28 13.20 3.46
CA VAL A 113 -20.43 13.62 4.60
C VAL A 113 -21.24 13.74 5.89
N ALA A 114 -22.51 14.17 5.80
CA ALA A 114 -23.35 14.31 6.99
C ALA A 114 -23.78 12.98 7.62
N VAL A 115 -23.70 11.86 6.89
CA VAL A 115 -24.18 10.53 7.32
C VAL A 115 -23.02 9.55 7.62
N SER A 116 -21.78 9.88 7.26
CA SER A 116 -20.57 9.09 7.55
C SER A 116 -19.97 9.39 8.93
#